data_AF-A0A968F3C9-F1
#
_entry.id   AF-A0A968F3C9-F1
#
_cell.length_a   1.000
_cell.length_b   1.000
_cell.length_c   1.000
_cell.angle_alpha   90.00
_cell.angle_beta   90.00
_cell.angle_gamma   90.00
#
_symmetry.space_group_name_H-M   'P 1'
#
loop_
_entity.id
_entity.type
_entity.pdbx_description
1 polymer ?
#
loop_
_entity_poly.entity_id
_entity_poly.type
_entity_poly.pdbx_seq_one_letter_code
_entity_poly.pdbx_strand_id
1 'polypeptide(L)'
;PWGGGYGPNEFSDIGWASWNDQFRNGVKGQNPHDGHGFIFGKWQGTNNRKSLERYVMGSLREFGGQYLDIDHSVNYLESHDDHTMSDFIRLGLDEIDEKTSIINIDDHSKLTPLQLKLNKLAAIFLFTSQGAIMMHAGQEFARSKVTAKTVSADSNWGRIDHNSYDKDNETNYINFHHAEMNSELLNYYRGLIQLRSGNAAFRNAKPADIAFNDHPDSLLVAYELN
;
A
#
# COMPACT_ATOMS: atom_id res chain seq x y z
N PRO A 1 7.08 -1.00 -14.68
CA PRO A 1 7.08 -0.51 -16.08
C PRO A 1 8.03 0.69 -16.24
N TRP A 2 9.33 0.42 -16.33
CA TRP A 2 10.38 1.44 -16.34
C TRP A 2 10.96 1.55 -17.75
N GLY A 3 10.50 2.53 -18.51
CA GLY A 3 11.11 2.90 -19.78
C GLY A 3 12.20 3.93 -19.53
N GLY A 4 13.47 3.52 -19.51
CA GLY A 4 14.66 4.40 -19.63
C GLY A 4 14.90 5.47 -18.55
N GLY A 5 13.96 5.75 -17.64
CA GLY A 5 14.05 6.79 -16.62
C GLY A 5 12.80 6.90 -15.74
N TYR A 6 12.85 7.82 -14.77
CA TYR A 6 11.75 8.13 -13.85
C TYR A 6 11.06 9.43 -14.31
N GLY A 7 9.82 9.33 -14.82
CA GLY A 7 9.06 10.49 -15.33
C GLY A 7 7.54 10.48 -15.09
N PRO A 8 7.00 10.23 -13.88
CA PRO A 8 5.55 10.36 -13.62
C PRO A 8 4.96 11.73 -14.00
N ASN A 9 5.73 12.80 -13.82
CA ASN A 9 5.35 14.15 -14.24
C ASN A 9 5.22 14.25 -15.77
N GLU A 10 6.14 13.65 -16.53
CA GLU A 10 6.10 13.67 -18.00
C GLU A 10 4.86 12.94 -18.55
N PHE A 11 4.48 11.80 -17.95
CA PHE A 11 3.22 11.14 -18.27
C PHE A 11 2.02 12.06 -18.02
N SER A 12 2.01 12.76 -16.89
CA SER A 12 0.95 13.71 -16.60
C SER A 12 0.93 14.91 -17.54
N ASP A 13 2.06 15.34 -18.11
CA ASP A 13 2.11 16.46 -19.07
C ASP A 13 1.40 16.12 -20.39
N ILE A 14 1.37 14.84 -20.75
CA ILE A 14 0.67 14.33 -21.94
C ILE A 14 -0.72 13.74 -21.62
N GLY A 15 -1.23 13.97 -20.40
CA GLY A 15 -2.57 13.55 -19.98
C GLY A 15 -2.70 12.07 -19.64
N TRP A 16 -1.60 11.40 -19.25
CA TRP A 16 -1.58 9.98 -18.96
C TRP A 16 -1.42 9.72 -17.47
N ALA A 17 -2.08 8.66 -16.99
CA ALA A 17 -1.94 8.21 -15.61
C ALA A 17 -0.68 7.36 -15.40
N SER A 18 -0.10 7.45 -14.21
CA SER A 18 1.01 6.59 -13.80
C SER A 18 0.91 6.19 -12.32
N TRP A 19 1.67 5.16 -11.97
CA TRP A 19 1.79 4.67 -10.60
C TRP A 19 2.40 5.72 -9.68
N ASN A 20 1.67 6.13 -8.65
CA ASN A 20 2.13 7.13 -7.68
C ASN A 20 3.01 6.49 -6.60
N ASP A 21 4.30 6.38 -6.90
CA ASP A 21 5.29 5.83 -5.97
C ASP A 21 5.58 6.77 -4.78
N GLN A 22 5.41 8.09 -4.93
CA GLN A 22 5.50 9.01 -3.80
C GLN A 22 4.44 8.69 -2.75
N PHE A 23 3.19 8.43 -3.16
CA PHE A 23 2.11 7.97 -2.27
C PHE A 23 2.50 6.67 -1.59
N ARG A 24 2.88 5.64 -2.38
CA ARG A 24 3.29 4.33 -1.84
C ARG A 24 4.40 4.47 -0.80
N ASN A 25 5.49 5.14 -1.17
CA ASN A 25 6.69 5.26 -0.32
C ASN A 25 6.43 6.15 0.90
N GLY A 26 5.62 7.20 0.77
CA GLY A 26 5.26 8.04 1.90
C GLY A 26 4.34 7.36 2.90
N VAL A 27 3.43 6.50 2.43
CA VAL A 27 2.46 5.81 3.28
C VAL A 27 3.05 4.56 3.94
N LYS A 28 3.46 3.55 3.16
CA LYS A 28 4.03 2.31 3.72
C LYS A 28 5.53 2.42 3.96
N GLY A 29 6.23 3.11 3.06
CA GLY A 29 7.69 3.11 3.01
C GLY A 29 8.24 2.60 1.67
N GLN A 30 9.47 3.01 1.37
CA GLN A 30 10.21 2.59 0.18
C GLN A 30 10.65 1.12 0.27
N ASN A 31 11.14 0.70 1.44
CA ASN A 31 11.55 -0.66 1.74
C ASN A 31 11.22 -0.97 3.22
N PRO A 32 11.07 -2.24 3.62
CA PRO A 32 10.63 -2.59 4.97
C PRO A 32 11.75 -2.55 6.02
N HIS A 33 13.01 -2.31 5.64
CA HIS A 33 14.16 -2.44 6.54
C HIS A 33 14.55 -1.09 7.17
N ASP A 34 14.74 -0.06 6.34
CA ASP A 34 15.15 1.27 6.78
C ASP A 34 14.34 2.41 6.13
N GLY A 35 13.43 2.07 5.21
CA GLY A 35 12.67 3.02 4.40
C GLY A 35 11.22 3.22 4.83
N HIS A 36 10.87 3.02 6.11
CA HIS A 36 9.50 3.07 6.63
C HIS A 36 8.76 4.40 6.38
N GLY A 37 7.45 4.30 6.18
CA GLY A 37 6.55 5.45 5.98
C GLY A 37 5.60 5.72 7.14
N PHE A 38 4.61 6.55 6.84
CA PHE A 38 3.61 7.09 7.76
C PHE A 38 2.99 6.06 8.69
N ILE A 39 2.61 4.87 8.17
CA ILE A 39 1.90 3.89 8.99
C ILE A 39 2.76 3.33 10.13
N PHE A 40 4.09 3.42 10.04
CA PHE A 40 5.02 3.03 11.09
C PHE A 40 5.39 4.19 12.02
N GLY A 41 4.70 5.34 11.90
CA GLY A 41 5.03 6.54 12.66
C GLY A 41 6.36 7.18 12.24
N LYS A 42 6.77 7.02 10.98
CA LYS A 42 8.03 7.56 10.44
C LYS A 42 7.79 8.35 9.15
N TRP A 43 8.73 9.25 8.85
CA TRP A 43 8.76 9.97 7.59
C TRP A 43 9.75 9.32 6.63
N GLN A 44 9.27 8.84 5.48
CA GLN A 44 10.16 8.36 4.43
C GLN A 44 10.83 9.56 3.75
N GLY A 45 12.16 9.60 3.75
CA GLY A 45 12.93 10.67 3.09
C GLY A 45 12.58 12.07 3.61
N THR A 46 12.25 12.99 2.72
CA THR A 46 11.89 14.38 3.05
C THR A 46 10.39 14.58 3.30
N ASN A 47 9.63 13.48 3.42
CA ASN A 47 8.20 13.58 3.70
C ASN A 47 7.93 14.24 5.05
N ASN A 48 6.77 14.85 5.13
CA ASN A 48 6.25 15.50 6.33
C ASN A 48 4.72 15.52 6.24
N ARG A 49 4.07 16.16 7.21
CA ARG A 49 2.62 16.32 7.22
C ARG A 49 2.03 16.83 5.89
N LYS A 50 2.60 17.89 5.30
CA LYS A 50 2.12 18.43 4.02
C LYS A 50 2.23 17.42 2.88
N SER A 51 3.16 16.48 2.97
CA SER A 51 3.26 15.38 1.99
C SER A 51 2.05 14.46 2.05
N LEU A 52 1.53 14.16 3.25
CA LEU A 52 0.32 13.35 3.42
C LEU A 52 -0.94 14.10 2.98
N GLU A 53 -1.04 15.38 3.29
CA GLU A 53 -2.15 16.22 2.84
C GLU A 53 -2.19 16.28 1.31
N ARG A 54 -1.02 16.47 0.69
CA ARG A 54 -0.85 16.36 -0.75
C ARG A 54 -1.27 15.00 -1.30
N TYR A 55 -0.96 13.90 -0.62
CA TYR A 55 -1.41 12.55 -1.02
C TYR A 55 -2.93 12.43 -0.96
N VAL A 56 -3.56 12.95 0.10
CA VAL A 56 -5.02 13.02 0.22
C VAL A 56 -5.62 13.83 -0.94
N MET A 57 -4.99 14.93 -1.36
CA MET A 57 -5.42 15.76 -2.49
C MET A 57 -5.09 15.18 -3.89
N GLY A 58 -4.57 13.95 -4.00
CA GLY A 58 -4.30 13.32 -5.29
C GLY A 58 -2.94 13.66 -5.90
N SER A 59 -1.97 14.10 -5.09
CA SER A 59 -0.59 14.38 -5.50
C SER A 59 -0.45 15.42 -6.62
N LEU A 60 -1.28 16.46 -6.56
CA LEU A 60 -1.25 17.57 -7.52
C LEU A 60 0.02 18.42 -7.39
N ARG A 61 0.57 18.86 -8.53
CA ARG A 61 1.81 19.66 -8.62
C ARG A 61 1.71 21.01 -7.94
N GLU A 62 0.53 21.65 -7.95
CA GLU A 62 0.32 22.94 -7.28
C GLU A 62 0.56 22.84 -5.76
N PHE A 63 0.44 21.65 -5.17
CA PHE A 63 0.77 21.35 -3.77
C PHE A 63 2.10 20.60 -3.63
N GLY A 64 2.98 20.69 -4.64
CA GLY A 64 4.31 20.08 -4.65
C GLY A 64 4.33 18.60 -5.05
N GLY A 65 3.28 18.09 -5.68
CA GLY A 65 3.19 16.71 -6.17
C GLY A 65 3.76 16.53 -7.58
N GLN A 66 3.28 15.49 -8.28
CA GLN A 66 3.79 15.11 -9.60
C GLN A 66 2.75 15.25 -10.71
N TYR A 67 1.47 15.36 -10.37
CA TYR A 67 0.37 15.27 -11.33
C TYR A 67 -0.33 16.62 -11.57
N LEU A 68 -0.74 16.87 -12.81
CA LEU A 68 -1.57 18.03 -13.17
C LEU A 68 -3.04 17.81 -12.81
N ASP A 69 -3.48 16.56 -12.79
CA ASP A 69 -4.85 16.16 -12.52
C ASP A 69 -4.84 14.93 -11.59
N ILE A 70 -5.86 14.80 -10.73
CA ILE A 70 -6.01 13.67 -9.81
C ILE A 70 -6.20 12.35 -10.58
N ASP A 71 -6.77 12.40 -11.78
CA ASP A 71 -6.98 11.24 -12.64
C ASP A 71 -5.68 10.66 -13.18
N HIS A 72 -4.59 11.44 -13.17
CA HIS A 72 -3.27 10.96 -13.56
C HIS A 72 -2.55 10.19 -12.44
N SER A 73 -3.04 10.27 -11.20
CA SER A 73 -2.44 9.63 -10.03
C SER A 73 -3.08 8.27 -9.75
N VAL A 74 -2.36 7.19 -10.03
CA VAL A 74 -2.74 5.84 -9.59
C VAL A 74 -2.13 5.57 -8.22
N ASN A 75 -2.89 5.84 -7.16
CA ASN A 75 -2.48 5.58 -5.77
C ASN A 75 -2.53 4.07 -5.49
N TYR A 76 -1.49 3.54 -4.87
CA TYR A 76 -1.36 2.12 -4.57
C TYR A 76 -0.39 1.90 -3.40
N LEU A 77 -0.48 0.72 -2.79
CA LEU A 77 0.41 0.31 -1.69
C LEU A 77 1.09 -1.02 -1.96
N GLU A 78 0.46 -1.86 -2.78
CA GLU A 78 0.96 -3.18 -3.16
C GLU A 78 0.77 -3.39 -4.66
N SER A 79 1.63 -4.19 -5.26
CA SER A 79 1.44 -4.71 -6.60
C SER A 79 1.92 -6.16 -6.68
N HIS A 80 1.99 -6.74 -7.87
CA HIS A 80 2.64 -8.03 -8.05
C HIS A 80 4.16 -7.94 -7.85
N ASP A 81 4.77 -6.79 -8.11
CA ASP A 81 6.16 -6.50 -7.79
C ASP A 81 6.33 -6.22 -6.30
N ASP A 82 7.54 -6.48 -5.80
CA ASP A 82 7.98 -6.28 -4.42
C ASP A 82 7.22 -7.14 -3.37
N HIS A 83 7.55 -6.92 -2.10
CA HIS A 83 6.85 -7.48 -0.95
C HIS A 83 5.36 -7.13 -0.99
N THR A 84 4.50 -8.08 -0.60
CA THR A 84 3.10 -7.75 -0.32
C THR A 84 3.03 -6.72 0.82
N MET A 85 1.91 -6.00 0.95
CA MET A 85 1.70 -5.04 2.02
C MET A 85 1.87 -5.69 3.39
N SER A 86 1.35 -6.90 3.56
CA SER A 86 1.42 -7.57 4.85
C SER A 86 2.80 -8.18 5.14
N ASP A 87 3.53 -8.66 4.13
CA ASP A 87 4.92 -9.08 4.32
C ASP A 87 5.82 -7.88 4.61
N PHE A 88 5.60 -6.74 3.93
CA PHE A 88 6.25 -5.48 4.23
C PHE A 88 6.00 -5.06 5.68
N ILE A 89 4.78 -5.20 6.19
CA ILE A 89 4.45 -4.91 7.60
C ILE A 89 5.17 -5.85 8.55
N ARG A 90 5.16 -7.16 8.30
CA ARG A 90 5.84 -8.15 9.16
C ARG A 90 7.34 -7.89 9.25
N LEU A 91 7.97 -7.61 8.11
CA LEU A 91 9.38 -7.26 8.04
C LEU A 91 9.65 -5.91 8.72
N GLY A 92 8.83 -4.89 8.45
CA GLY A 92 9.01 -3.56 9.03
C GLY A 92 8.71 -3.43 10.52
N LEU A 93 8.06 -4.43 11.11
CA LEU A 93 7.89 -4.57 12.56
C LEU A 93 9.04 -5.36 13.21
N ASP A 94 10.02 -5.83 12.44
CA ASP A 94 11.10 -6.72 12.89
C ASP A 94 10.58 -8.02 13.57
N GLU A 95 9.34 -8.44 13.25
CA GLU A 95 8.76 -9.69 13.76
C GLU A 95 9.32 -10.92 13.02
N ILE A 96 9.82 -10.70 11.80
CA ILE A 96 10.44 -11.69 10.94
C ILE A 96 11.54 -11.04 10.09
N ASP A 97 12.55 -11.80 9.68
CA ASP A 97 13.56 -11.40 8.69
C ASP A 97 13.31 -12.15 7.36
N GLU A 98 13.81 -11.63 6.24
CA GLU A 98 13.72 -12.28 4.92
C GLU A 98 14.32 -13.70 4.92
N LYS A 99 15.27 -13.99 5.83
CA LYS A 99 15.91 -15.31 5.93
C LYS A 99 15.17 -16.28 6.85
N THR A 100 14.14 -15.84 7.57
CA THR A 100 13.39 -16.69 8.51
C THR A 100 12.68 -17.80 7.75
N SER A 101 12.88 -19.04 8.22
CA SER A 101 12.18 -20.20 7.68
C SER A 101 10.77 -20.30 8.28
N ILE A 102 9.79 -20.13 7.42
CA ILE A 102 8.35 -20.24 7.68
C ILE A 102 7.92 -21.65 7.34
N ILE A 103 7.66 -22.44 8.39
CA ILE A 103 7.23 -23.83 8.26
C ILE A 103 5.70 -23.93 8.20
N ASN A 104 5.01 -23.13 9.02
CA ASN A 104 3.55 -23.07 9.04
C ASN A 104 3.06 -21.77 8.38
N ILE A 105 2.59 -21.89 7.14
CA ILE A 105 2.10 -20.74 6.36
C ILE A 105 0.79 -20.17 6.92
N ASP A 106 -0.04 -20.99 7.57
CA ASP A 106 -1.31 -20.54 8.15
C ASP A 106 -1.06 -19.66 9.38
N ASP A 107 -0.13 -20.07 10.25
CA ASP A 107 0.29 -19.25 11.40
C ASP A 107 0.94 -17.94 10.96
N HIS A 108 1.79 -17.97 9.91
CA HIS A 108 2.39 -16.76 9.34
C HIS A 108 1.34 -15.82 8.75
N SER A 109 0.36 -16.36 8.05
CA SER A 109 -0.65 -15.58 7.33
C SER A 109 -1.70 -14.98 8.26
N LYS A 110 -1.93 -15.58 9.43
CA LYS A 110 -2.83 -15.04 10.44
C LYS A 110 -2.29 -13.72 11.01
N LEU A 111 -3.10 -12.67 10.94
CA LEU A 111 -2.70 -11.36 11.42
C LEU A 111 -2.63 -11.28 12.95
N THR A 112 -1.56 -10.67 13.47
CA THR A 112 -1.55 -10.17 14.85
C THR A 112 -2.42 -8.90 14.96
N PRO A 113 -2.87 -8.50 16.16
CA PRO A 113 -3.63 -7.27 16.33
C PRO A 113 -2.91 -6.01 15.83
N LEU A 114 -1.58 -5.95 15.93
CA LEU A 114 -0.79 -4.82 15.44
C LEU A 114 -0.72 -4.82 13.90
N GLN A 115 -0.41 -5.96 13.28
CA GLN A 115 -0.39 -6.10 11.82
C GLN A 115 -1.76 -5.75 11.21
N LEU A 116 -2.86 -6.18 11.84
CA LEU A 116 -4.22 -5.86 11.41
C LEU A 116 -4.49 -4.35 11.47
N LYS A 117 -4.08 -3.68 12.55
CA LYS A 117 -4.23 -2.22 12.69
C LYS A 117 -3.46 -1.47 11.60
N LEU A 118 -2.22 -1.88 11.30
CA LEU A 118 -1.39 -1.23 10.27
C LEU A 118 -1.95 -1.45 8.87
N ASN A 119 -2.40 -2.67 8.55
CA ASN A 119 -3.09 -2.95 7.29
C ASN A 119 -4.36 -2.08 7.14
N LYS A 120 -5.18 -1.96 8.20
CA LYS A 120 -6.38 -1.11 8.20
C LYS A 120 -6.04 0.37 8.03
N LEU A 121 -5.02 0.87 8.72
CA LEU A 121 -4.56 2.26 8.61
C LEU A 121 -4.10 2.60 7.19
N ALA A 122 -3.33 1.69 6.58
CA ALA A 122 -2.89 1.86 5.21
C ALA A 122 -4.08 1.84 4.23
N ALA A 123 -5.00 0.90 4.42
CA ALA A 123 -6.21 0.78 3.60
C ALA A 123 -7.08 2.02 3.67
N ILE A 124 -7.43 2.51 4.86
CA ILE A 124 -8.29 3.70 4.97
C ILE A 124 -7.64 4.92 4.34
N PHE A 125 -6.32 5.10 4.49
CA PHE A 125 -5.61 6.22 3.86
C PHE A 125 -5.68 6.13 2.33
N LEU A 126 -5.47 4.94 1.75
CA LEU A 126 -5.63 4.71 0.31
C LEU A 126 -7.06 5.00 -0.18
N PHE A 127 -8.06 4.45 0.48
CA PHE A 127 -9.46 4.50 0.03
C PHE A 127 -10.13 5.86 0.23
N THR A 128 -9.54 6.75 1.03
CA THR A 128 -10.08 8.07 1.30
C THR A 128 -9.31 9.20 0.59
N SER A 129 -8.20 8.87 -0.09
CA SER A 129 -7.43 9.83 -0.91
C SER A 129 -8.05 10.05 -2.29
N GLN A 130 -7.89 11.26 -2.86
CA GLN A 130 -8.33 11.60 -4.21
C GLN A 130 -7.48 10.91 -5.30
N GLY A 131 -8.05 10.75 -6.49
CA GLY A 131 -7.43 10.09 -7.64
C GLY A 131 -7.79 8.61 -7.78
N ALA A 132 -7.21 7.95 -8.77
CA ALA A 132 -7.41 6.53 -9.00
C ALA A 132 -6.75 5.72 -7.87
N ILE A 133 -7.39 4.62 -7.46
CA ILE A 133 -6.79 3.67 -6.51
C ILE A 133 -6.60 2.32 -7.21
N MET A 134 -5.49 1.67 -6.91
CA MET A 134 -5.21 0.30 -7.29
C MET A 134 -5.00 -0.53 -6.02
N MET A 135 -5.56 -1.74 -6.04
CA MET A 135 -5.38 -2.75 -5.00
C MET A 135 -4.87 -4.03 -5.67
N HIS A 136 -3.85 -4.65 -5.09
CA HIS A 136 -3.38 -5.95 -5.54
C HIS A 136 -4.26 -7.07 -4.98
N ALA A 137 -4.48 -8.12 -5.77
CA ALA A 137 -5.30 -9.26 -5.35
C ALA A 137 -4.67 -9.97 -4.14
N GLY A 138 -5.38 -9.91 -3.02
CA GLY A 138 -4.97 -10.47 -1.74
C GLY A 138 -4.41 -9.47 -0.74
N GLN A 139 -4.23 -8.21 -1.13
CA GLN A 139 -3.95 -7.12 -0.20
C GLN A 139 -5.07 -7.00 0.86
N GLU A 140 -6.32 -7.25 0.45
CA GLU A 140 -7.51 -7.16 1.28
C GLU A 140 -7.62 -8.23 2.38
N PHE A 141 -6.81 -9.29 2.32
CA PHE A 141 -6.74 -10.33 3.36
C PHE A 141 -5.31 -10.64 3.78
N ALA A 142 -4.39 -9.69 3.58
CA ALA A 142 -3.01 -9.78 4.02
C ALA A 142 -2.23 -10.96 3.44
N ARG A 143 -2.38 -11.19 2.13
CA ARG A 143 -1.60 -12.18 1.37
C ARG A 143 -0.12 -12.11 1.70
N SER A 144 0.50 -13.28 1.82
CA SER A 144 1.94 -13.45 1.96
C SER A 144 2.50 -14.21 0.75
N LYS A 145 3.73 -13.91 0.34
CA LYS A 145 4.49 -14.61 -0.70
C LYS A 145 5.56 -15.49 -0.08
N VAL A 146 5.16 -16.53 0.65
CA VAL A 146 6.11 -17.56 1.11
C VAL A 146 6.36 -18.56 -0.01
N THR A 147 7.62 -18.71 -0.40
CA THR A 147 8.04 -19.67 -1.41
C THR A 147 7.74 -21.11 -0.97
N ALA A 148 7.01 -21.84 -1.80
CA ALA A 148 6.70 -23.24 -1.56
C ALA A 148 7.93 -24.11 -1.85
N LYS A 149 7.99 -25.28 -1.19
CA LYS A 149 8.95 -26.32 -1.56
C LYS A 149 8.49 -27.00 -2.85
N THR A 150 9.32 -26.99 -3.88
CA THR A 150 9.03 -27.59 -5.18
C THR A 150 10.03 -28.71 -5.50
N VAL A 151 9.88 -29.36 -6.66
CA VAL A 151 10.85 -30.36 -7.16
C VAL A 151 12.15 -29.72 -7.65
N SER A 152 12.10 -28.44 -8.01
CA SER A 152 13.26 -27.65 -8.42
C SER A 152 14.01 -27.16 -7.18
N ALA A 153 15.33 -27.12 -7.27
CA ALA A 153 16.15 -26.58 -6.19
C ALA A 153 15.93 -25.06 -6.08
N ASP A 154 15.17 -24.64 -5.07
CA ASP A 154 15.05 -23.25 -4.66
C ASP A 154 15.60 -23.11 -3.23
N SER A 155 16.72 -22.40 -3.07
CA SER A 155 17.32 -22.17 -1.76
C SER A 155 16.50 -21.24 -0.85
N ASN A 156 15.48 -20.57 -1.41
CA ASN A 156 14.61 -19.67 -0.67
C ASN A 156 13.36 -20.34 -0.12
N TRP A 157 13.10 -21.63 -0.39
CA TRP A 157 11.89 -22.31 0.06
C TRP A 157 11.57 -22.05 1.55
N GLY A 158 10.30 -21.80 1.84
CA GLY A 158 9.83 -21.45 3.17
C GLY A 158 10.19 -20.02 3.59
N ARG A 159 10.56 -19.11 2.68
CA ARG A 159 10.84 -17.70 3.00
C ARG A 159 9.96 -16.76 2.21
N ILE A 160 9.76 -15.56 2.74
CA ILE A 160 9.12 -14.45 2.02
C ILE A 160 9.97 -14.12 0.78
N ASP A 161 9.30 -13.90 -0.35
CA ASP A 161 9.93 -13.48 -1.60
C ASP A 161 9.28 -12.22 -2.16
N HIS A 162 10.09 -11.18 -2.37
CA HIS A 162 9.66 -9.92 -2.96
C HIS A 162 9.55 -9.98 -4.49
N ASN A 163 10.12 -10.99 -5.14
CA ASN A 163 10.14 -11.11 -6.59
C ASN A 163 9.73 -12.51 -7.05
N SER A 164 8.45 -12.82 -6.91
CA SER A 164 7.89 -14.14 -7.18
C SER A 164 7.60 -14.44 -8.67
N TYR A 165 8.27 -13.76 -9.60
CA TYR A 165 8.01 -13.86 -11.05
C TYR A 165 8.26 -15.27 -11.62
N ASP A 166 9.20 -16.01 -11.03
CA ASP A 166 9.61 -17.37 -11.44
C ASP A 166 9.15 -18.47 -10.47
N LYS A 167 8.16 -18.16 -9.61
CA LYS A 167 7.65 -19.10 -8.60
C LYS A 167 6.39 -19.80 -9.04
N ASP A 168 6.30 -21.07 -8.66
CA ASP A 168 5.19 -21.96 -8.98
C ASP A 168 3.84 -21.50 -8.36
N ASN A 169 2.77 -22.12 -8.82
CA ASN A 169 1.41 -21.86 -8.35
C ASN A 169 1.30 -21.98 -6.83
N GLU A 170 1.97 -22.94 -6.20
CA GLU A 170 1.98 -23.16 -4.75
C GLU A 170 2.51 -21.95 -3.97
N THR A 171 3.30 -21.08 -4.59
CA THR A 171 3.75 -19.80 -4.00
C THR A 171 2.79 -18.67 -4.33
N ASN A 172 2.22 -18.66 -5.55
CA ASN A 172 1.54 -17.49 -6.10
C ASN A 172 0.00 -17.55 -6.09
N TYR A 173 -0.62 -18.68 -5.74
CA TYR A 173 -2.07 -18.83 -5.77
C TYR A 173 -2.77 -17.90 -4.76
N ILE A 174 -4.01 -17.54 -5.09
CA ILE A 174 -4.90 -16.84 -4.18
C ILE A 174 -5.50 -17.84 -3.19
N ASN A 175 -5.06 -17.75 -1.93
CA ASN A 175 -5.52 -18.66 -0.88
C ASN A 175 -6.81 -18.14 -0.21
N PHE A 176 -7.95 -18.72 -0.59
CA PHE A 176 -9.24 -18.36 0.00
C PHE A 176 -9.38 -18.79 1.47
N HIS A 177 -8.62 -19.78 1.95
CA HIS A 177 -8.58 -20.10 3.38
C HIS A 177 -7.97 -18.95 4.18
N HIS A 178 -6.89 -18.32 3.68
CA HIS A 178 -6.32 -17.12 4.30
C HIS A 178 -7.28 -15.92 4.23
N ALA A 179 -8.07 -15.83 3.15
CA ALA A 179 -9.13 -14.83 3.04
C ALA A 179 -10.22 -14.99 4.11
N GLU A 180 -10.61 -16.23 4.42
CA GLU A 180 -11.55 -16.54 5.51
C GLU A 180 -10.91 -16.25 6.89
N MET A 181 -9.67 -16.68 7.08
CA MET A 181 -8.91 -16.48 8.32
C MET A 181 -8.74 -15.00 8.68
N ASN A 182 -8.45 -14.16 7.69
CA ASN A 182 -8.32 -12.70 7.83
C ASN A 182 -9.59 -11.94 7.40
N SER A 183 -10.77 -12.57 7.56
CA SER A 183 -12.06 -12.02 7.11
C SER A 183 -12.39 -10.65 7.70
N GLU A 184 -11.85 -10.30 8.87
CA GLU A 184 -11.99 -8.97 9.44
C GLU A 184 -11.37 -7.88 8.56
N LEU A 185 -10.16 -8.12 8.02
CA LEU A 185 -9.52 -7.20 7.08
C LEU A 185 -10.28 -7.18 5.76
N LEU A 186 -10.68 -8.34 5.25
CA LEU A 186 -11.44 -8.46 4.01
C LEU A 186 -12.75 -7.66 4.07
N ASN A 187 -13.49 -7.77 5.17
CA ASN A 187 -14.73 -7.02 5.37
C ASN A 187 -14.47 -5.52 5.56
N TYR A 188 -13.33 -5.14 6.14
CA TYR A 188 -12.93 -3.74 6.24
C TYR A 188 -12.70 -3.12 4.85
N TYR A 189 -11.98 -3.80 3.96
CA TYR A 189 -11.80 -3.38 2.56
C TYR A 189 -13.14 -3.29 1.82
N ARG A 190 -14.04 -4.27 1.99
CA ARG A 190 -15.40 -4.20 1.42
C ARG A 190 -16.15 -2.95 1.89
N GLY A 191 -16.08 -2.63 3.18
CA GLY A 191 -16.67 -1.40 3.74
C GLY A 191 -16.06 -0.14 3.14
N LEU A 192 -14.73 -0.08 2.98
CA LEU A 192 -14.04 1.05 2.34
C LEU A 192 -14.41 1.21 0.87
N ILE A 193 -14.56 0.11 0.12
CA ILE A 193 -15.03 0.13 -1.27
C ILE A 193 -16.47 0.69 -1.32
N GLN A 194 -17.35 0.23 -0.45
CA GLN A 194 -18.72 0.74 -0.36
C GLN A 194 -18.75 2.23 0.00
N LEU A 195 -17.94 2.65 0.98
CA LEU A 195 -17.79 4.04 1.37
C LEU A 195 -17.32 4.92 0.19
N ARG A 196 -16.24 4.53 -0.50
CA ARG A 196 -15.67 5.30 -1.62
C ARG A 196 -16.58 5.32 -2.85
N SER A 197 -17.23 4.20 -3.17
CA SER A 197 -18.11 4.12 -4.33
C SER A 197 -19.43 4.84 -4.10
N GLY A 198 -20.00 4.75 -2.89
CA GLY A 198 -21.25 5.40 -2.50
C GLY A 198 -21.15 6.90 -2.27
N ASN A 199 -19.94 7.45 -2.05
CA ASN A 199 -19.74 8.87 -1.76
C ASN A 199 -18.73 9.48 -2.74
N ALA A 200 -19.21 10.31 -3.68
CA ALA A 200 -18.38 10.91 -4.73
C ALA A 200 -17.27 11.83 -4.19
N ALA A 201 -17.44 12.38 -2.99
CA ALA A 201 -16.46 13.24 -2.33
C ALA A 201 -15.08 12.57 -2.19
N PHE A 202 -14.99 11.25 -1.98
CA PHE A 202 -13.71 10.55 -1.88
C PHE A 202 -12.98 10.40 -3.22
N ARG A 203 -13.63 10.71 -4.34
CA ARG A 203 -13.08 10.53 -5.70
C ARG A 203 -12.94 11.82 -6.48
N ASN A 204 -13.80 12.81 -6.19
CA ASN A 204 -13.97 14.01 -7.01
C ASN A 204 -13.94 15.32 -6.19
N ALA A 205 -13.53 15.28 -4.91
CA ALA A 205 -13.43 16.52 -4.13
C ALA A 205 -12.32 17.39 -4.70
N LYS A 206 -12.60 18.68 -4.92
CA LYS A 206 -11.55 19.61 -5.34
C LYS A 206 -10.68 19.92 -4.13
N PRO A 207 -9.41 20.30 -4.33
CA PRO A 207 -8.53 20.67 -3.22
C PRO A 207 -9.12 21.75 -2.29
N ALA A 208 -9.88 22.71 -2.84
CA ALA A 208 -10.55 23.76 -2.06
C ALA A 208 -11.67 23.24 -1.14
N ASP A 209 -12.23 22.06 -1.42
CA ASP A 209 -13.29 21.43 -0.65
C ASP A 209 -12.72 20.50 0.46
N ILE A 210 -11.40 20.32 0.49
CA ILE A 210 -10.70 19.50 1.48
C ILE A 210 -10.16 20.41 2.59
N ALA A 211 -10.77 20.35 3.77
CA ALA A 211 -10.32 21.09 4.94
C ALA A 211 -9.46 20.20 5.84
N PHE A 212 -8.17 20.52 5.97
CA PHE A 212 -7.28 19.82 6.90
C PHE A 212 -7.34 20.44 8.29
N ASN A 213 -7.44 19.59 9.30
CA ASN A 213 -7.40 20.00 10.70
C ASN A 213 -5.97 19.94 11.23
N ASP A 214 -5.49 21.09 11.73
CA ASP A 214 -4.19 21.18 12.39
C ASP A 214 -4.19 20.36 13.67
N HIS A 215 -3.11 19.60 13.87
CA HIS A 215 -2.89 18.82 15.07
C HIS A 215 -1.41 18.90 15.49
N PRO A 216 -1.08 18.98 16.80
CA PRO A 216 0.30 19.05 17.26
C PRO A 216 1.14 17.84 16.85
N ASP A 217 0.51 16.67 16.76
CA ASP A 217 1.13 15.47 16.21
C ASP A 217 1.16 15.54 14.68
N SER A 218 2.36 15.74 14.13
CA SER A 218 2.59 15.77 12.69
C SER A 218 2.19 14.48 11.97
N LEU A 219 2.12 13.34 12.68
CA LEU A 219 1.72 12.03 12.18
C LEU A 219 0.21 11.76 12.34
N LEU A 220 -0.61 12.76 12.68
CA LEU A 220 -2.07 12.60 12.77
C LEU A 220 -2.79 13.40 11.70
N VAL A 221 -3.12 12.81 10.55
CA VAL A 221 -3.89 13.49 9.50
C VAL A 221 -5.39 13.38 9.74
N ALA A 222 -6.07 14.52 9.81
CA ALA A 222 -7.51 14.63 9.87
C ALA A 222 -7.98 15.66 8.83
N TYR A 223 -9.06 15.33 8.12
CA TYR A 223 -9.64 16.22 7.12
C TYR A 223 -11.13 15.98 6.94
N GLU A 224 -11.79 17.00 6.40
CA GLU A 224 -13.20 17.00 6.04
C GLU A 224 -13.33 17.22 4.53
N LEU A 225 -14.31 16.56 3.92
CA LEU A 225 -14.66 16.73 2.52
C LEU A 225 -16.01 17.43 2.47
N ASN A 226 -16.01 18.69 2.02
CA ASN A 226 -17.20 19.55 1.99
C ASN A 226 -17.96 19.48 0.66
#